data_AF-A0A4R5LVQ2-F1
#
_entry.id   AF-A0A4R5LVQ2-F1
#
_cell.length_a   1.000
_cell.length_b   1.000
_cell.length_c   1.000
_cell.angle_alpha   90.00
_cell.angle_beta   90.00
_cell.angle_gamma   90.00
#
_symmetry.space_group_name_H-M   'P 1'
#
loop_
_entity.id
_entity.type
_entity.pdbx_description
1 polymer ?
#
loop_
_entity_poly.entity_id
_entity_poly.type
_entity_poly.pdbx_seq_one_letter_code
_entity_poly.pdbx_strand_id
1 'polypeptide(L)'
;MKQFLLALFVVSLSACGGSSSDNVSPGQVVVEVPGGGDGDGDGDGDGDGDGDGDLVESVIPAALESAITPSSETANDGREIYDIDVTALPGGKLDPEGLLLGNDVIFRIRGGALSVSNG
;
A
#
# COMPACT_ATOMS: atom_id res chain seq x y z
N MET A 1 18.91 34.06 63.88
CA MET A 1 17.93 32.94 63.69
C MET A 1 16.74 33.53 62.94
N LYS A 2 16.23 33.05 61.81
CA LYS A 2 16.29 31.75 61.14
C LYS A 2 16.29 31.98 59.63
N GLN A 3 16.99 31.08 58.97
CA GLN A 3 17.20 30.91 57.54
C GLN A 3 15.86 30.44 56.95
N PHE A 4 15.29 31.20 56.01
CA PHE A 4 14.11 30.76 55.27
C PHE A 4 14.54 29.75 54.21
N LEU A 5 14.23 28.49 54.52
CA LEU A 5 14.42 27.30 53.72
C LEU A 5 13.73 27.46 52.36
N LEU A 6 14.50 27.45 51.27
CA LEU A 6 13.99 27.40 49.90
C LEU A 6 13.45 25.98 49.64
N ALA A 7 12.14 25.80 49.72
CA ALA A 7 11.49 24.52 49.44
C ALA A 7 11.36 24.32 47.92
N LEU A 8 12.04 23.29 47.43
CA LEU A 8 11.92 22.73 46.08
C LEU A 8 10.51 22.15 45.89
N PHE A 9 9.66 22.83 45.12
CA PHE A 9 8.36 22.30 44.69
C PHE A 9 8.50 21.73 43.28
N VAL A 10 8.75 20.42 43.20
CA VAL A 10 8.66 19.65 41.96
C VAL A 10 7.19 19.54 41.60
N VAL A 11 6.74 20.28 40.59
CA VAL A 11 5.39 20.14 40.04
C VAL A 11 5.41 18.95 39.09
N SER A 12 4.90 17.81 39.56
CA SER A 12 4.57 16.66 38.73
C SER A 12 3.40 17.01 37.81
N LEU A 13 3.67 17.17 36.51
CA LEU A 13 2.63 17.33 35.50
C LEU A 13 1.83 16.02 35.41
N SER A 14 0.62 16.08 35.95
CA SER A 14 -0.42 15.08 35.84
C SER A 14 -0.91 14.95 34.40
N ALA A 15 -0.96 13.69 33.94
CA ALA A 15 -1.96 13.13 33.04
C ALA A 15 -2.38 14.00 31.83
N CYS A 16 -1.80 13.71 30.66
CA CYS A 16 -2.49 13.96 29.40
C CYS A 16 -3.56 12.86 29.23
N GLY A 17 -4.65 13.01 29.99
CA GLY A 17 -5.90 12.32 29.76
C GLY A 17 -6.70 13.09 28.73
N GLY A 18 -6.83 12.49 27.54
CA GLY A 18 -8.01 12.57 26.68
C GLY A 18 -8.39 13.92 26.07
N SER A 19 -8.21 14.02 24.76
CA SER A 19 -9.28 14.54 23.90
C SER A 19 -9.21 13.84 22.55
N SER A 20 -10.09 12.86 22.40
CA SER A 20 -10.59 12.41 21.11
C SER A 20 -10.97 13.63 20.29
N SER A 21 -10.40 13.74 19.10
CA SER A 21 -10.95 14.60 18.05
C SER A 21 -10.70 13.86 16.76
N ASP A 22 -11.73 13.10 16.39
CA ASP A 22 -11.89 12.45 15.11
C ASP A 22 -11.74 13.49 13.99
N ASN A 23 -10.52 13.68 13.52
CA ASN A 23 -10.26 14.22 12.20
C ASN A 23 -9.70 13.10 11.35
N VAL A 24 -10.54 12.11 11.11
CA VAL A 24 -10.33 11.15 10.02
C VAL A 24 -10.47 11.94 8.74
N SER A 25 -9.35 12.18 8.04
CA SER A 25 -9.41 12.58 6.63
C SER A 25 -10.23 11.52 5.89
N PRO A 26 -11.24 11.88 5.07
CA PRO A 26 -11.97 10.91 4.28
C PRO A 26 -10.97 10.25 3.33
N GLY A 27 -10.56 9.01 3.64
CA GLY A 27 -9.51 8.30 2.90
C GLY A 27 -8.83 7.14 3.61
N GLN A 28 -8.91 7.02 4.93
CA GLN A 28 -8.42 5.84 5.64
C GLN A 28 -9.45 5.30 6.63
N VAL A 29 -10.08 4.19 6.27
CA VAL A 29 -10.73 3.30 7.23
C VAL A 29 -9.63 2.39 7.79
N VAL A 30 -9.09 2.73 8.95
CA VAL A 30 -8.25 1.81 9.72
C VAL A 30 -9.20 0.93 10.53
N VAL A 31 -9.34 -0.32 10.12
CA VAL A 31 -9.98 -1.34 10.96
C VAL A 31 -8.95 -1.76 12.01
N GLU A 32 -9.06 -1.22 13.21
CA GLU A 32 -8.27 -1.69 14.35
C GLU A 32 -8.79 -3.07 14.77
N VAL A 33 -8.07 -4.12 14.39
CA VAL A 33 -8.27 -5.46 14.97
C VAL A 33 -7.62 -5.43 16.35
N PRO A 34 -8.35 -5.71 17.45
CA PRO A 34 -7.73 -5.80 18.77
C PRO A 34 -7.00 -7.15 18.87
N GLY A 35 -5.76 -7.18 18.39
CA GLY A 35 -4.84 -8.29 18.55
C GLY A 35 -3.70 -7.86 19.47
N GLY A 36 -3.83 -8.21 20.76
CA GLY A 36 -2.70 -8.19 21.68
C GLY A 36 -1.62 -9.15 21.18
N GLY A 37 -0.41 -8.65 21.06
CA GLY A 37 0.75 -9.40 20.59
C GLY A 37 2.00 -8.72 21.11
N ASP A 38 2.40 -9.13 22.31
CA ASP A 38 3.65 -8.76 22.95
C ASP A 38 4.77 -9.47 22.18
N GLY A 39 5.19 -8.88 21.07
CA GLY A 39 6.24 -9.40 20.20
C GLY A 39 7.56 -8.70 20.48
N ASP A 40 8.29 -9.20 21.46
CA ASP A 40 9.70 -8.89 21.68
C ASP A 40 10.53 -9.51 20.54
N GLY A 41 10.45 -8.89 19.36
CA GLY A 41 11.16 -9.33 18.17
C GLY A 41 12.60 -8.81 18.18
N ASP A 42 13.47 -9.45 18.95
CA ASP A 42 14.92 -9.38 18.77
C ASP A 42 15.29 -10.12 17.47
N GLY A 43 14.88 -9.54 16.34
CA GLY A 43 15.12 -10.08 15.01
C GLY A 43 16.50 -9.69 14.52
N ASP A 44 17.53 -10.41 14.99
CA ASP A 44 18.87 -10.45 14.38
C ASP A 44 18.83 -11.21 13.04
N GLY A 45 17.79 -10.97 12.25
CA GLY A 45 17.56 -11.65 11.00
C GLY A 45 18.52 -11.10 9.96
N ASP A 46 19.66 -11.77 9.82
CA ASP A 46 20.50 -11.79 8.62
C ASP A 46 19.67 -12.36 7.46
N GLY A 47 18.61 -11.65 7.07
CA GLY A 47 17.65 -12.09 6.08
C GLY A 47 18.29 -12.05 4.71
N ASP A 48 19.04 -13.11 4.39
CA ASP A 48 19.73 -13.32 3.12
C ASP A 48 18.78 -13.29 1.93
N GLY A 49 17.46 -13.36 2.16
CA GLY A 49 16.42 -12.85 1.28
C GLY A 49 16.65 -13.19 -0.18
N ASP A 50 17.12 -14.40 -0.46
CA ASP A 50 17.49 -14.96 -1.75
C ASP A 50 16.26 -15.32 -2.58
N GLY A 51 15.13 -14.68 -2.27
CA GLY A 51 13.90 -14.72 -3.05
C GLY A 51 14.10 -14.01 -4.38
N ASP A 52 14.71 -14.72 -5.31
CA ASP A 52 14.57 -14.55 -6.75
C ASP A 52 13.12 -14.82 -7.15
N GLY A 53 12.18 -14.04 -6.59
CA GLY A 53 10.75 -14.31 -6.63
C GLY A 53 10.33 -14.78 -8.02
N ASP A 54 9.78 -16.00 -8.08
CA ASP A 54 9.51 -16.72 -9.31
C ASP A 54 8.88 -15.80 -10.36
N LEU A 55 9.40 -15.85 -11.59
CA LEU A 55 8.83 -15.11 -12.70
C LEU A 55 7.50 -15.77 -13.12
N VAL A 56 6.41 -15.02 -12.96
CA VAL A 56 5.07 -15.34 -13.43
C VAL A 56 4.80 -14.48 -14.66
N GLU A 57 4.65 -15.13 -15.81
CA GLU A 57 4.31 -14.46 -17.06
C GLU A 57 2.86 -13.95 -17.06
N SER A 58 2.66 -12.79 -17.67
CA SER A 58 1.33 -12.21 -17.85
C SER A 58 0.59 -12.88 -19.01
N VAL A 59 -0.71 -13.07 -18.85
CA VAL A 59 -1.61 -13.57 -19.90
C VAL A 59 -2.69 -12.52 -20.14
N ILE A 60 -2.64 -11.87 -21.30
CA ILE A 60 -3.62 -10.87 -21.72
C ILE A 60 -4.58 -11.53 -22.72
N PRO A 61 -5.89 -11.63 -22.41
CA PRO A 61 -6.86 -12.20 -23.33
C PRO A 61 -7.07 -11.26 -24.52
N ALA A 62 -7.38 -11.82 -25.69
CA ALA A 62 -7.56 -11.06 -26.94
C ALA A 62 -8.58 -9.91 -26.82
N ALA A 63 -9.60 -10.06 -25.98
CA ALA A 63 -10.61 -9.02 -25.73
C ALA A 63 -10.03 -7.75 -25.07
N LEU A 64 -8.85 -7.84 -24.45
CA LEU A 64 -8.19 -6.74 -23.73
C LEU A 64 -6.96 -6.20 -24.46
N GLU A 65 -6.55 -6.76 -25.60
CA GLU A 65 -5.35 -6.31 -26.35
C GLU A 65 -5.42 -4.85 -26.80
N SER A 66 -6.63 -4.30 -27.01
CA SER A 66 -6.79 -2.88 -27.34
C SER A 66 -6.74 -1.96 -26.14
N ALA A 67 -6.90 -2.48 -24.93
CA ALA A 67 -6.92 -1.72 -23.68
C ALA A 67 -5.64 -1.90 -22.86
N ILE A 68 -4.92 -3.01 -23.03
CA ILE A 68 -3.65 -3.31 -22.36
C ILE A 68 -2.57 -3.41 -23.42
N THR A 69 -1.74 -2.36 -23.52
CA THR A 69 -0.77 -2.22 -24.61
C THR A 69 0.62 -1.85 -24.09
N PRO A 70 1.71 -2.26 -24.77
CA PRO A 70 3.05 -1.82 -24.39
C PRO A 70 3.18 -0.30 -24.50
N SER A 71 3.69 0.33 -23.45
CA SER A 71 3.87 1.79 -23.39
C SER A 71 5.10 2.28 -24.17
N SER A 72 5.95 1.35 -24.64
CA SER A 72 7.30 1.64 -25.17
C SER A 72 8.26 2.27 -24.16
N GLU A 73 7.91 2.23 -22.86
CA GLU A 73 8.77 2.65 -21.75
C GLU A 73 9.32 1.43 -20.99
N THR A 74 10.48 1.61 -20.38
CA THR A 74 11.12 0.59 -19.52
C THR A 74 11.25 1.15 -18.11
N ALA A 75 10.87 0.35 -17.12
CA ALA A 75 11.01 0.70 -15.71
C ALA A 75 12.48 0.67 -15.27
N ASN A 76 12.77 1.24 -14.09
CA ASN A 76 14.14 1.31 -13.55
C ASN A 76 14.75 -0.07 -13.28
N ASP A 77 13.91 -1.09 -13.08
CA ASP A 77 14.31 -2.48 -12.88
C ASP A 77 14.45 -3.27 -14.21
N GLY A 78 14.30 -2.59 -15.36
CA GLY A 78 14.48 -3.17 -16.69
C GLY A 78 13.21 -3.83 -17.27
N ARG A 79 12.11 -3.92 -16.52
CA ARG A 79 10.86 -4.50 -17.04
C ARG A 79 10.13 -3.53 -17.97
N GLU A 80 9.46 -4.08 -18.99
CA GLU A 80 8.60 -3.29 -19.86
C GLU A 80 7.37 -2.78 -19.10
N ILE A 81 6.91 -1.58 -19.45
CA ILE A 81 5.67 -1.02 -18.90
C ILE A 81 4.54 -1.23 -19.89
N TYR A 82 3.43 -1.84 -19.45
CA TYR A 82 2.18 -1.93 -20.18
C TYR A 82 1.18 -0.92 -19.61
N ASP A 83 0.54 -0.15 -20.48
CA ASP A 83 -0.54 0.76 -20.12
C ASP A 83 -1.88 0.01 -20.16
N ILE A 84 -2.62 0.07 -19.06
CA ILE A 84 -4.05 -0.26 -18.99
C ILE A 84 -4.81 1.04 -19.22
N ASP A 85 -5.33 1.24 -20.44
CA ASP A 85 -6.17 2.37 -20.80
C ASP A 85 -7.62 2.13 -20.37
N VAL A 86 -8.00 2.72 -19.25
CA VAL A 86 -9.36 2.63 -18.69
C VAL A 86 -10.40 3.22 -19.63
N THR A 87 -10.03 4.17 -20.49
CA THR A 87 -10.99 4.76 -21.46
C THR A 87 -11.37 3.79 -22.58
N ALA A 88 -10.52 2.79 -22.83
CA ALA A 88 -10.78 1.71 -23.78
C ALA A 88 -11.56 0.54 -23.15
N LEU A 89 -11.72 0.52 -21.81
CA LEU A 89 -12.46 -0.54 -21.12
C LEU A 89 -13.98 -0.28 -21.15
N PRO A 90 -14.81 -1.28 -21.48
CA PRO A 90 -16.26 -1.15 -21.43
C PRO A 90 -16.75 -0.72 -20.03
N GLY A 91 -17.32 0.48 -19.94
CA GLY A 91 -17.78 1.05 -18.67
C GLY A 91 -16.67 1.31 -17.64
N GLY A 92 -15.40 1.39 -18.07
CA GLY A 92 -14.24 1.54 -17.18
C GLY A 92 -13.95 0.29 -16.33
N LYS A 93 -14.50 -0.86 -16.73
CA LYS A 93 -14.39 -2.13 -16.01
C LYS A 93 -13.47 -3.10 -16.74
N LEU A 94 -12.52 -3.62 -16.00
CA LEU A 94 -11.69 -4.74 -16.39
C LEU A 94 -12.38 -6.03 -15.95
N ASP A 95 -12.70 -6.86 -16.92
CA ASP A 95 -13.11 -8.24 -16.69
C ASP A 95 -11.85 -9.10 -16.49
N PRO A 96 -11.64 -9.71 -15.31
CA PRO A 96 -10.45 -10.50 -15.06
C PRO A 96 -10.55 -11.93 -15.60
N GLU A 97 -11.67 -12.34 -16.24
CA GLU A 97 -11.80 -13.69 -16.80
C GLU A 97 -10.69 -13.98 -17.83
N GLY A 98 -9.83 -14.95 -17.51
CA GLY A 98 -8.69 -15.33 -18.35
C GLY A 98 -7.52 -14.35 -18.36
N LEU A 99 -7.59 -13.27 -17.56
CA LEU A 99 -6.49 -12.32 -17.38
C LEU A 99 -5.58 -12.77 -16.23
N LEU A 100 -4.28 -12.88 -16.50
CA LEU A 100 -3.24 -13.04 -15.48
C LEU A 100 -2.30 -11.84 -15.56
N LEU A 101 -2.23 -11.06 -14.50
CA LEU A 101 -1.24 -9.99 -14.35
C LEU A 101 -0.06 -10.56 -13.54
N GLY A 102 0.99 -10.93 -14.26
CA GLY A 102 2.23 -11.48 -13.73
C GLY A 102 3.16 -10.42 -13.13
N ASN A 103 4.37 -10.84 -12.77
CA ASN A 103 5.46 -9.96 -12.31
C ASN A 103 6.56 -9.77 -13.38
N ASP A 104 6.36 -10.27 -14.58
CA ASP A 104 7.23 -10.13 -15.75
C ASP A 104 7.27 -8.72 -16.33
N VAL A 105 6.18 -7.97 -16.18
CA VAL A 105 6.04 -6.58 -16.65
C VAL A 105 5.49 -5.66 -15.55
N ILE A 106 5.53 -4.35 -15.79
CA ILE A 106 4.88 -3.35 -14.95
C ILE A 106 3.57 -2.93 -15.62
N PHE A 107 2.46 -3.01 -14.89
CA PHE A 107 1.18 -2.47 -15.34
C PHE A 107 0.96 -1.06 -14.80
N ARG A 108 0.73 -0.10 -15.70
CA ARG A 108 0.42 1.28 -15.38
C ARG A 108 -1.02 1.59 -15.76
N ILE A 109 -1.78 2.12 -14.82
CA ILE A 109 -3.18 2.50 -15.07
C ILE A 109 -3.22 3.91 -15.64
N ARG A 110 -3.94 4.09 -16.75
CA ARG A 110 -4.18 5.38 -17.41
C ARG A 110 -5.65 5.57 -17.73
N GLY A 111 -6.05 6.82 -17.99
CA GLY A 111 -7.41 7.10 -18.45
C GLY A 111 -8.48 7.18 -17.36
N GLY A 112 -8.13 7.01 -16.08
CA GLY A 112 -9.05 7.20 -14.96
C GLY A 112 -8.88 6.16 -13.85
N ALA A 113 -9.96 5.93 -13.10
CA ALA A 113 -10.02 4.92 -12.06
C ALA A 113 -10.35 3.55 -12.67
N LEU A 114 -9.53 2.54 -12.37
CA LEU A 114 -9.78 1.16 -12.78
C LEU A 114 -10.79 0.51 -11.83
N SER A 115 -11.87 -0.04 -12.39
CA SER A 115 -12.74 -0.98 -11.68
C SER A 115 -12.48 -2.38 -12.18
N VAL A 116 -12.34 -3.35 -11.28
CA VAL A 116 -12.21 -4.77 -11.63
C VAL A 116 -13.44 -5.49 -11.13
N SER A 117 -14.15 -6.17 -12.02
CA SER A 117 -15.34 -6.94 -11.67
C SER A 117 -15.58 -8.01 -12.71
N ASN A 118 -15.93 -9.22 -12.26
CA ASN A 118 -16.57 -10.21 -13.13
C ASN A 118 -17.93 -9.64 -13.55
N GLY A 119 -18.23 -9.71 -14.86
CA GLY A 119 -19.47 -9.18 -15.45
C GLY A 119 -20.75 -9.62 -14.76
#